data_AF-A0A6J4WZG3-F1
#
_entry.id   AF-A0A6J4WZG3-F1
#
_cell.length_a   1.000
_cell.length_b   1.000
_cell.length_c   1.000
_cell.angle_alpha   90.00
_cell.angle_beta   90.00
_cell.angle_gamma   90.00
#
_symmetry.space_group_name_H-M   'P 1'
#
loop_
_entity.id
_entity.type
_entity.pdbx_description
1 polymer ?
#
loop_
_entity_poly.entity_id
_entity_poly.type
_entity_poly.pdbx_seq_one_letter_code
_entity_poly.pdbx_strand_id
1 'polypeptide(L)'
;MNYPLKYFSERIGGDHVKVEFPVPADVDPAYWNPDLANIAAYQKADLILLNGAGYAKWIAKVSLPQSKMVDTSRKFKDRYIQTKQAMTHTHGAAGQHAHAALAFSTWLDLTLAIRQAEAVAWAMGRQRPQLRDTFQSNLKALARDLQSMDQDLQTIVSQKPSLPLIVSHPVYDYFARRYGLKIVSVHWEPDQVPGDEQ
;
A
#
# COMPACT_ATOMS: atom_id res chain seq x y z
N MET A 1 6.64 -0.64 1.60
CA MET A 1 7.36 -1.36 0.56
C MET A 1 6.35 -1.81 -0.47
N ASN A 2 6.06 -0.95 -1.43
CA ASN A 2 5.20 -1.18 -2.60
C ASN A 2 5.50 -0.05 -3.61
N TYR A 3 5.00 -0.17 -4.83
CA TYR A 3 5.21 0.85 -5.85
C TYR A 3 4.63 2.23 -5.48
N PRO A 4 3.41 2.36 -4.91
CA PRO A 4 2.89 3.67 -4.48
C PRO A 4 3.83 4.42 -3.52
N LEU A 5 4.41 3.75 -2.53
CA LEU A 5 5.37 4.39 -1.62
C LEU A 5 6.68 4.76 -2.32
N LYS A 6 7.15 3.97 -3.30
CA LYS A 6 8.28 4.35 -4.16
C LYS A 6 7.96 5.65 -4.90
N TYR A 7 6.81 5.70 -5.58
CA TYR A 7 6.35 6.87 -6.32
C TYR A 7 6.22 8.12 -5.44
N PHE A 8 5.60 8.01 -4.26
CA PHE A 8 5.50 9.15 -3.32
C PHE A 8 6.89 9.62 -2.88
N SER A 9 7.78 8.68 -2.58
CA SER A 9 9.15 9.01 -2.13
C SER A 9 9.95 9.73 -3.20
N GLU A 10 9.85 9.28 -4.46
CA GLU A 10 10.52 9.92 -5.60
C GLU A 10 9.95 11.32 -5.85
N ARG A 11 8.62 11.45 -5.86
CA ARG A 11 7.93 12.74 -6.05
C ARG A 11 8.24 13.75 -4.95
N ILE A 12 8.34 13.31 -3.70
CA ILE A 12 8.58 14.17 -2.54
C ILE A 12 10.07 14.51 -2.42
N GLY A 13 10.93 13.51 -2.54
CA GLY A 13 12.36 13.67 -2.28
C GLY A 13 13.15 14.22 -3.46
N GLY A 14 12.69 14.01 -4.70
CA GLY A 14 13.41 14.43 -5.91
C GLY A 14 14.86 13.92 -5.92
N ASP A 15 15.77 14.77 -6.40
CA ASP A 15 17.22 14.45 -6.47
C ASP A 15 17.91 14.40 -5.09
N HIS A 16 17.20 14.73 -4.01
CA HIS A 16 17.76 14.72 -2.66
C HIS A 16 17.70 13.36 -1.96
N VAL A 17 17.06 12.37 -2.57
CA VAL A 17 16.92 11.03 -2.00
C VAL A 17 17.25 9.96 -3.04
N LYS A 18 17.81 8.85 -2.58
CA LYS A 18 17.88 7.62 -3.36
C LYS A 18 16.73 6.73 -2.91
N VAL A 19 15.81 6.41 -3.81
CA VAL A 19 14.69 5.49 -3.51
C VAL A 19 15.00 4.12 -4.10
N GLU A 20 14.97 3.11 -3.25
CA GLU A 20 15.14 1.72 -3.66
C GLU A 20 13.85 0.93 -3.41
N PHE A 21 13.47 0.13 -4.40
CA PHE A 21 12.37 -0.81 -4.33
C PHE A 21 12.84 -2.14 -4.94
N PRO A 22 13.41 -3.03 -4.12
CA PRO A 22 14.13 -4.21 -4.60
C PRO A 22 13.23 -5.37 -5.05
N VAL A 23 11.91 -5.19 -5.08
CA VAL A 23 10.99 -6.25 -5.51
C VAL A 23 11.08 -6.40 -7.03
N PRO A 24 11.34 -7.60 -7.56
CA PRO A 24 11.33 -7.85 -9.00
C PRO A 24 9.98 -7.48 -9.64
N ALA A 25 10.01 -7.10 -10.93
CA ALA A 25 8.83 -6.60 -11.63
C ALA A 25 7.72 -7.66 -11.81
N ASP A 26 8.09 -8.93 -11.81
CA ASP A 26 7.24 -10.11 -11.95
C ASP A 26 6.76 -10.69 -10.61
N VAL A 27 7.09 -10.06 -9.48
CA VAL A 27 6.72 -10.55 -8.16
C VAL A 27 5.75 -9.60 -7.46
N ASP A 28 4.63 -10.14 -6.95
CA ASP A 28 3.73 -9.39 -6.09
C ASP A 28 4.46 -8.96 -4.79
N PRO A 29 4.62 -7.64 -4.54
CA PRO A 29 5.33 -7.15 -3.37
C PRO A 29 4.66 -7.49 -2.03
N ALA A 30 3.36 -7.86 -2.03
CA ALA A 30 2.66 -8.33 -0.83
C ALA A 30 3.10 -9.74 -0.39
N TYR A 31 3.57 -10.56 -1.34
CA TYR A 31 4.00 -11.94 -1.12
C TYR A 31 5.52 -12.15 -1.28
N TRP A 32 6.24 -11.13 -1.76
CA TRP A 32 7.69 -11.16 -1.86
C TRP A 32 8.37 -11.40 -0.51
N ASN A 33 9.37 -12.27 -0.50
CA ASN A 33 10.28 -12.47 0.63
C ASN A 33 11.69 -12.05 0.21
N PRO A 34 12.34 -11.12 0.92
CA PRO A 34 13.70 -10.72 0.62
C PRO A 34 14.71 -11.83 0.97
N ASP A 35 15.77 -11.90 0.18
CA ASP A 35 16.98 -12.64 0.53
C ASP A 35 17.85 -11.88 1.55
N LEU A 36 18.96 -12.49 1.97
CA LEU A 36 19.87 -11.89 2.95
C LEU A 36 20.48 -10.56 2.46
N ALA A 37 20.76 -10.44 1.17
CA ALA A 37 21.31 -9.22 0.58
C ALA A 37 20.31 -8.06 0.68
N ASN A 38 19.04 -8.31 0.36
CA ASN A 38 17.98 -7.33 0.50
C ASN A 38 17.70 -6.96 1.95
N ILE A 39 17.71 -7.93 2.87
CA ILE A 39 17.57 -7.65 4.31
C ILE A 39 18.72 -6.73 4.78
N ALA A 40 19.96 -7.02 4.38
CA ALA A 40 21.10 -6.18 4.71
C ALA A 40 20.99 -4.76 4.11
N ALA A 41 20.44 -4.62 2.90
CA ALA A 41 20.15 -3.32 2.29
C ALA A 41 19.12 -2.53 3.11
N TYR A 42 18.02 -3.16 3.53
CA TYR A 42 17.03 -2.53 4.42
C TYR A 42 17.64 -2.08 5.74
N GLN A 43 18.50 -2.88 6.36
CA GLN A 43 19.17 -2.52 7.62
C GLN A 43 20.10 -1.31 7.46
N LYS A 44 20.74 -1.16 6.29
CA LYS A 44 21.63 -0.04 5.96
C LYS A 44 20.89 1.24 5.60
N ALA A 45 19.67 1.14 5.04
CA ALA A 45 18.88 2.30 4.61
C ALA A 45 18.71 3.36 5.72
N ASP A 46 18.55 4.63 5.32
CA ASP A 46 18.24 5.72 6.26
C ASP A 46 16.80 5.63 6.80
N LEU A 47 15.86 5.24 5.94
CA LEU A 47 14.44 5.09 6.24
C LEU A 47 13.89 3.83 5.55
N ILE A 48 13.01 3.12 6.26
CA ILE A 48 12.30 1.94 5.75
C ILE A 48 10.81 2.26 5.78
N LEU A 49 10.23 2.52 4.60
CA LEU A 49 8.83 2.92 4.47
C LEU A 49 7.92 1.69 4.33
N LEU A 50 7.00 1.51 5.27
CA LEU A 50 6.06 0.40 5.32
C LEU A 50 4.65 0.88 4.93
N ASN A 51 3.95 0.08 4.12
CA ASN A 51 2.57 0.38 3.74
C ASN A 51 1.61 0.29 4.94
N GLY A 52 1.94 -0.59 5.90
CA GLY A 52 1.08 -0.97 7.01
C GLY A 52 -0.01 -1.94 6.57
N ALA A 53 -1.07 -2.05 7.37
CA ALA A 53 -2.18 -3.01 7.21
C ALA A 53 -1.73 -4.48 6.96
N GLY A 54 -0.56 -4.87 7.48
CA GLY A 54 -0.02 -6.23 7.30
C GLY A 54 0.51 -6.55 5.90
N TYR A 55 0.68 -5.56 5.02
CA TYR A 55 1.07 -5.75 3.62
C TYR A 55 2.33 -6.61 3.43
N ALA A 56 3.43 -6.25 4.08
CA ALA A 56 4.71 -6.94 3.94
C ALA A 56 4.88 -7.99 5.05
N LYS A 57 4.40 -9.22 4.81
CA LYS A 57 4.37 -10.30 5.82
C LYS A 57 5.77 -10.70 6.32
N TRP A 58 6.79 -10.59 5.48
CA TRP A 58 8.17 -10.97 5.81
C TRP A 58 8.78 -10.11 6.93
N ILE A 59 8.26 -8.90 7.18
CA ILE A 59 8.77 -8.00 8.23
C ILE A 59 8.74 -8.66 9.61
N ALA A 60 7.75 -9.52 9.88
CA ALA A 60 7.64 -10.25 11.15
C ALA A 60 8.71 -11.35 11.33
N LYS A 61 9.41 -11.74 10.25
CA LYS A 61 10.40 -12.83 10.23
C LYS A 61 11.84 -12.34 10.35
N VAL A 62 12.05 -11.03 10.42
CA VAL A 62 13.39 -10.42 10.38
C VAL A 62 13.54 -9.36 11.46
N SER A 63 14.79 -9.01 11.77
CA SER A 63 15.11 -7.87 12.63
C SER A 63 15.53 -6.66 11.82
N LEU A 64 14.75 -5.59 11.89
CA LEU A 64 15.02 -4.29 11.27
C LEU A 64 15.10 -3.20 12.35
N PRO A 65 15.94 -2.16 12.20
CA PRO A 65 16.04 -1.09 13.19
C PRO A 65 14.72 -0.32 13.29
N GLN A 66 14.04 -0.42 14.44
CA GLN A 66 12.72 0.21 14.64
C GLN A 66 12.73 1.73 14.43
N SER A 67 13.84 2.40 14.79
CA SER A 67 14.01 3.85 14.60
C SER A 67 13.98 4.29 13.12
N LYS A 68 14.30 3.37 12.20
CA LYS A 68 14.30 3.61 10.75
C LYS A 68 12.96 3.26 10.09
N MET A 69 12.15 2.42 10.74
CA MET A 69 10.87 1.98 10.19
C MET A 69 9.79 3.06 10.32
N VAL A 70 9.05 3.27 9.24
CA VAL A 70 7.92 4.21 9.19
C VAL A 70 6.70 3.48 8.64
N ASP A 71 5.77 3.18 9.53
CA ASP A 71 4.42 2.74 9.16
C ASP A 71 3.62 3.95 8.64
N THR A 72 3.51 4.05 7.31
CA THR A 72 2.90 5.21 6.62
C THR A 72 1.40 5.33 6.83
N SER A 73 0.75 4.25 7.28
CA SER A 73 -0.69 4.22 7.57
C SER A 73 -1.02 4.33 9.06
N ARG A 74 0.00 4.52 9.92
CA ARG A 74 -0.16 4.61 11.38
C ARG A 74 -1.22 5.61 11.84
N LYS A 75 -1.38 6.74 11.14
CA LYS A 75 -2.31 7.81 11.51
C LYS A 75 -3.78 7.52 11.15
N PHE A 76 -4.08 6.45 10.42
CA PHE A 76 -5.43 6.12 9.97
C PHE A 76 -5.78 4.63 10.15
N LYS A 77 -5.16 3.95 11.12
CA LYS A 77 -5.43 2.52 11.41
C LYS A 77 -6.89 2.24 11.74
N ASP A 78 -7.58 3.20 12.32
CA ASP A 78 -9.03 3.21 12.60
C ASP A 78 -9.87 3.15 11.32
N ARG A 79 -9.32 3.54 10.17
CA ARG A 79 -9.98 3.47 8.85
C ARG A 79 -9.70 2.18 8.09
N TYR A 80 -9.03 1.20 8.70
CA TYR A 80 -8.76 -0.07 8.03
C TYR A 80 -10.04 -0.85 7.77
N ILE A 81 -10.11 -1.49 6.60
CA ILE A 81 -11.18 -2.41 6.24
C ILE A 81 -10.78 -3.81 6.67
N GLN A 82 -11.61 -4.45 7.48
CA GLN A 82 -11.50 -5.88 7.75
C GLN A 82 -12.08 -6.64 6.57
N THR A 83 -11.33 -7.58 6.02
CA THR A 83 -11.82 -8.45 4.95
C THR A 83 -12.46 -9.69 5.57
N LYS A 84 -13.49 -10.21 4.89
CA LYS A 84 -14.12 -11.49 5.25
C LYS A 84 -13.26 -12.70 4.85
N GLN A 85 -12.15 -12.47 4.14
CA GLN A 85 -11.20 -13.51 3.76
C GLN A 85 -10.35 -13.86 4.97
N ALA A 86 -10.82 -14.82 5.77
CA ALA A 86 -10.02 -15.41 6.83
C ALA A 86 -8.76 -16.04 6.21
N MET A 87 -7.57 -15.57 6.61
CA MET A 87 -6.34 -16.33 6.39
C MET A 87 -6.31 -17.43 7.45
N THR A 88 -6.81 -18.62 7.12
CA THR A 88 -6.67 -19.78 8.00
C THR A 88 -5.23 -20.29 7.90
N HIS A 89 -4.48 -20.18 8.99
CA HIS A 89 -3.20 -20.88 9.16
C HIS A 89 -3.36 -21.96 10.22
N THR A 90 -2.83 -23.15 9.95
CA THR A 90 -2.81 -24.28 10.89
C THR A 90 -1.42 -24.34 11.52
N HIS A 91 -1.32 -24.09 12.83
CA HIS A 91 -0.08 -24.28 13.59
C HIS A 91 -0.21 -25.52 14.47
N GLY A 92 0.17 -26.69 13.95
CA GLY A 92 0.27 -27.92 14.74
C GLY A 92 -0.95 -28.20 15.63
N ALA A 93 -0.76 -28.91 16.74
CA ALA A 93 -1.83 -29.36 17.65
C ALA A 93 -2.56 -28.24 18.43
N ALA A 94 -2.36 -26.97 18.09
CA ALA A 94 -2.88 -25.81 18.82
C ALA A 94 -3.85 -24.98 17.95
N GLY A 95 -5.01 -25.57 17.61
CA GLY A 95 -6.23 -24.86 17.21
C GLY A 95 -6.18 -24.05 15.90
N GLN A 96 -7.37 -23.82 15.32
CA GLN A 96 -7.55 -22.85 14.24
C GLN A 96 -7.78 -21.47 14.87
N HIS A 97 -6.90 -20.51 14.61
CA HIS A 97 -7.13 -19.11 14.96
C HIS A 97 -7.35 -18.29 13.68
N ALA A 98 -8.59 -17.82 13.49
CA ALA A 98 -8.90 -16.86 12.44
C ALA A 98 -8.55 -15.45 12.93
N HIS A 99 -7.48 -14.85 12.41
CA HIS A 99 -7.31 -13.41 12.49
C HIS A 99 -8.12 -12.76 11.36
N ALA A 100 -8.88 -11.71 11.67
CA ALA A 100 -9.48 -10.88 10.64
C ALA A 100 -8.35 -10.31 9.77
N ALA A 101 -8.33 -10.68 8.49
CA ALA A 101 -7.35 -10.12 7.56
C ALA A 101 -7.73 -8.66 7.27
N LEU A 102 -6.72 -7.81 7.12
CA LEU A 102 -6.92 -6.41 6.77
C LEU A 102 -6.75 -6.24 5.26
N ALA A 103 -7.63 -5.47 4.64
CA ALA A 103 -7.38 -4.97 3.31
C ALA A 103 -6.17 -4.04 3.41
N PHE A 104 -5.20 -4.24 2.52
CA PHE A 104 -3.92 -3.54 2.58
C PHE A 104 -3.72 -2.50 1.47
N SER A 105 -4.61 -2.47 0.47
CA SER A 105 -4.60 -1.56 -0.68
C SER A 105 -5.10 -0.14 -0.35
N THR A 106 -4.67 0.38 0.82
CA THR A 106 -5.10 1.68 1.36
C THR A 106 -4.90 2.83 0.38
N TRP A 107 -3.87 2.76 -0.48
CA TRP A 107 -3.55 3.78 -1.49
C TRP A 107 -4.61 3.93 -2.60
N LEU A 108 -5.56 2.99 -2.74
CA LEU A 108 -6.65 3.12 -3.71
C LEU A 108 -7.75 4.09 -3.25
N ASP A 109 -7.83 4.39 -1.94
CA ASP A 109 -8.53 5.58 -1.45
C ASP A 109 -7.53 6.73 -1.51
N LEU A 110 -7.68 7.64 -2.47
CA LEU A 110 -6.69 8.69 -2.73
C LEU A 110 -6.57 9.68 -1.55
N THR A 111 -7.60 9.77 -0.70
CA THR A 111 -7.51 10.53 0.56
C THR A 111 -6.53 9.86 1.52
N LEU A 112 -6.48 8.52 1.56
CA LEU A 112 -5.51 7.77 2.36
C LEU A 112 -4.12 7.76 1.71
N ALA A 113 -4.04 7.71 0.37
CA ALA A 113 -2.78 7.86 -0.36
C ALA A 113 -2.07 9.17 -0.01
N ILE A 114 -2.82 10.29 0.04
CA ILE A 114 -2.29 11.60 0.47
C ILE A 114 -1.78 11.52 1.91
N ARG A 115 -2.50 10.85 2.83
CA ARG A 115 -2.02 10.64 4.21
C ARG A 115 -0.73 9.82 4.28
N GLN A 116 -0.57 8.81 3.42
CA GLN A 116 0.68 8.06 3.32
C GLN A 116 1.82 8.96 2.80
N ALA A 117 1.55 9.78 1.78
CA ALA A 117 2.51 10.74 1.25
C ALA A 117 2.93 11.79 2.30
N GLU A 118 1.99 12.29 3.12
CA GLU A 118 2.28 13.15 4.27
C GLU A 118 3.23 12.48 5.27
N ALA A 119 3.01 11.19 5.56
CA ALA A 119 3.88 10.43 6.47
C ALA A 119 5.29 10.24 5.89
N VAL A 120 5.41 10.04 4.57
CA VAL A 120 6.70 9.97 3.87
C VAL A 120 7.44 11.31 3.96
N ALA A 121 6.81 12.42 3.59
CA ALA A 121 7.42 13.74 3.67
C ALA A 121 7.87 14.09 5.10
N TRP A 122 7.04 13.77 6.10
CA TRP A 122 7.39 13.97 7.49
C TRP A 122 8.62 13.16 7.90
N ALA A 123 8.70 11.89 7.51
CA ALA A 123 9.86 11.04 7.81
C ALA A 123 11.14 11.55 7.14
N MET A 124 11.05 11.93 5.87
CA MET A 124 12.18 12.53 5.13
C MET A 124 12.63 13.84 5.78
N GLY A 125 11.70 14.72 6.14
CA GLY A 125 11.99 15.98 6.82
C GLY A 125 12.55 15.81 8.22
N ARG A 126 12.21 14.71 8.92
CA ARG A 126 12.87 14.35 10.19
C ARG A 126 14.32 13.94 9.96
N GLN A 127 14.59 13.18 8.91
CA GLN A 127 15.92 12.64 8.57
C GLN A 127 16.85 13.70 7.93
N ARG A 128 16.29 14.70 7.26
CA ARG A 128 17.02 15.84 6.66
C ARG A 128 16.30 17.16 6.98
N PRO A 129 16.46 17.71 8.20
CA PRO A 129 15.77 18.92 8.64
C PRO A 129 15.93 20.14 7.72
N GLN A 130 17.10 20.27 7.10
CA GLN A 130 17.43 21.36 6.18
C GLN A 130 16.67 21.32 4.84
N LEU A 131 16.04 20.18 4.50
CA LEU A 131 15.24 20.02 3.28
C LEU A 131 13.73 19.94 3.54
N ARG A 132 13.29 20.22 4.78
CA ARG A 132 11.87 20.13 5.16
C ARG A 132 10.95 20.92 4.26
N ASP A 133 11.32 22.18 3.97
CA ASP A 133 10.48 23.06 3.15
C ASP A 133 10.39 22.57 1.70
N THR A 134 11.50 22.05 1.16
CA THR A 134 11.54 21.39 -0.15
C THR A 134 10.59 20.19 -0.21
N PHE A 135 10.70 19.27 0.75
CA PHE A 135 9.83 18.08 0.80
C PHE A 135 8.35 18.47 1.01
N GLN A 136 8.07 19.49 1.81
CA GLN A 136 6.71 19.98 2.02
C GLN A 136 6.14 20.63 0.75
N SER A 137 6.94 21.37 -0.01
CA SER A 137 6.54 21.95 -1.30
C SER A 137 6.23 20.85 -2.32
N ASN A 138 7.11 19.86 -2.44
CA ASN A 138 6.92 18.72 -3.33
C ASN A 138 5.70 17.87 -2.96
N LEU A 139 5.47 17.64 -1.66
CA LEU A 139 4.26 17.02 -1.15
C LEU A 139 3.00 17.80 -1.57
N LYS A 140 3.00 19.14 -1.47
CA LYS A 140 1.84 19.95 -1.90
C LYS A 140 1.57 19.80 -3.39
N ALA A 141 2.59 19.64 -4.23
CA ALA A 141 2.40 19.34 -5.64
C ALA A 141 1.78 17.95 -5.86
N LEU A 142 2.35 16.92 -5.25
CA LEU A 142 1.81 15.55 -5.32
C LEU A 142 0.37 15.47 -4.80
N ALA A 143 0.07 16.12 -3.67
CA ALA A 143 -1.26 16.11 -3.07
C ALA A 143 -2.31 16.76 -4.00
N ARG A 144 -1.95 17.85 -4.70
CA ARG A 144 -2.84 18.47 -5.69
C ARG A 144 -3.17 17.52 -6.84
N ASP A 145 -2.18 16.79 -7.37
CA ASP A 145 -2.41 15.82 -8.43
C ASP A 145 -3.35 14.70 -7.97
N LEU A 146 -3.11 14.16 -6.76
CA LEU A 146 -3.96 13.10 -6.19
C LEU A 146 -5.38 13.59 -5.90
N GLN A 147 -5.55 14.85 -5.46
CA GLN A 147 -6.86 15.48 -5.26
C GLN A 147 -7.62 15.66 -6.57
N SER A 148 -6.93 16.10 -7.63
CA SER A 148 -7.54 16.22 -8.97
C SER A 148 -8.02 14.86 -9.45
N MET A 149 -7.17 13.83 -9.37
CA MET A 149 -7.52 12.47 -9.77
C MET A 149 -8.68 11.90 -8.95
N ASP A 150 -8.74 12.19 -7.64
CA ASP A 150 -9.86 11.81 -6.78
C ASP A 150 -11.19 12.46 -7.21
N GLN A 151 -11.15 13.73 -7.58
CA GLN A 151 -12.33 14.44 -8.10
C GLN A 151 -12.77 13.92 -9.47
N ASP A 152 -11.83 13.61 -10.36
CA ASP A 152 -12.11 13.06 -11.68
C ASP A 152 -12.77 11.67 -11.55
N LEU A 153 -12.22 10.81 -10.69
CA LEU A 153 -12.77 9.48 -10.42
C LEU A 153 -14.18 9.56 -9.80
N GLN A 154 -14.40 10.47 -8.84
CA GLN A 154 -15.75 10.71 -8.30
C GLN A 154 -16.73 11.14 -9.41
N THR A 155 -16.31 12.05 -10.28
CA THR A 155 -17.14 12.55 -11.38
C THR A 155 -17.50 11.42 -12.35
N ILE A 156 -16.52 10.62 -12.78
CA ILE A 156 -16.73 9.48 -13.67
C ILE A 156 -17.71 8.47 -13.06
N VAL A 157 -17.49 8.09 -11.80
CA VAL A 157 -18.32 7.06 -11.14
C VAL A 157 -19.74 7.57 -10.89
N SER A 158 -19.92 8.86 -10.59
CA SER A 158 -21.24 9.47 -10.38
C SER A 158 -22.16 9.41 -11.61
N GLN A 159 -21.60 9.25 -12.82
CA GLN A 159 -22.38 9.09 -14.04
C GLN A 159 -23.05 7.71 -14.13
N LYS A 160 -22.50 6.69 -13.47
CA LYS A 160 -23.00 5.31 -13.49
C LYS A 160 -22.88 4.63 -12.11
N PRO A 161 -23.57 5.13 -11.07
CA PRO A 161 -23.36 4.70 -9.69
C PRO A 161 -23.80 3.25 -9.41
N SER A 162 -24.58 2.65 -10.31
CA SER A 162 -25.07 1.27 -10.17
C SER A 162 -24.33 0.25 -11.03
N LEU A 163 -23.36 0.69 -11.86
CA LEU A 163 -22.67 -0.20 -12.79
C LEU A 163 -21.82 -1.23 -12.01
N PRO A 164 -22.09 -2.53 -12.13
CA PRO A 164 -21.24 -3.54 -11.52
C PRO A 164 -19.91 -3.60 -12.24
N LEU A 165 -18.82 -3.74 -11.48
CA LEU A 165 -17.47 -3.96 -11.98
C LEU A 165 -17.04 -5.37 -11.62
N ILE A 166 -16.57 -6.11 -12.61
CA ILE A 166 -15.98 -7.44 -12.43
C ILE A 166 -14.47 -7.27 -12.38
N VAL A 167 -13.84 -7.83 -11.34
CA VAL A 167 -12.39 -7.76 -11.14
C VAL A 167 -11.81 -9.15 -10.90
N SER A 168 -10.56 -9.36 -11.32
CA SER A 168 -9.81 -10.59 -11.09
C SER A 168 -9.58 -10.86 -9.61
N HIS A 169 -9.06 -9.86 -8.88
CA HIS A 169 -8.68 -10.02 -7.48
C HIS A 169 -9.42 -9.06 -6.53
N PRO A 170 -9.66 -9.48 -5.28
CA PRO A 170 -10.37 -8.70 -4.26
C PRO A 170 -9.41 -7.71 -3.57
N VAL A 171 -8.72 -6.86 -4.34
CA VAL A 171 -7.79 -5.84 -3.82
C VAL A 171 -8.38 -4.44 -3.85
N TYR A 172 -9.66 -4.29 -4.20
CA TYR A 172 -10.29 -3.00 -4.48
C TYR A 172 -11.20 -2.49 -3.34
N ASP A 173 -11.12 -3.05 -2.13
CA ASP A 173 -12.01 -2.66 -1.01
C ASP A 173 -12.00 -1.15 -0.72
N TYR A 174 -10.82 -0.53 -0.67
CA TYR A 174 -10.69 0.91 -0.44
C TYR A 174 -11.22 1.73 -1.62
N PHE A 175 -11.01 1.26 -2.85
CA PHE A 175 -11.53 1.89 -4.05
C PHE A 175 -13.06 1.85 -4.06
N ALA A 176 -13.63 0.67 -3.78
CA ALA A 176 -15.06 0.46 -3.69
C ALA A 176 -15.70 1.35 -2.62
N ARG A 177 -15.10 1.40 -1.43
CA ARG A 177 -15.58 2.26 -0.35
C ARG A 177 -15.49 3.74 -0.69
N ARG A 178 -14.38 4.20 -1.29
CA ARG A 178 -14.15 5.62 -1.59
C ARG A 178 -15.13 6.16 -2.63
N TYR A 179 -15.42 5.36 -3.66
CA TYR A 179 -16.20 5.80 -4.82
C TYR A 179 -17.60 5.15 -4.90
N GLY A 180 -17.99 4.33 -3.92
CA GLY A 180 -19.31 3.68 -3.91
C GLY A 180 -19.50 2.61 -4.99
N LEU A 181 -18.41 1.96 -5.42
CA LEU A 181 -18.46 0.99 -6.52
C LEU A 181 -19.03 -0.36 -6.07
N LYS A 182 -19.81 -0.97 -6.96
CA LYS A 182 -20.28 -2.35 -6.81
C LYS A 182 -19.29 -3.29 -7.48
N ILE A 183 -18.32 -3.78 -6.71
CA ILE A 183 -17.28 -4.68 -7.21
C ILE A 183 -17.66 -6.14 -6.92
N VAL A 184 -17.58 -6.97 -7.95
CA VAL A 184 -17.68 -8.43 -7.88
C VAL A 184 -16.30 -8.99 -8.27
N SER A 185 -15.69 -9.74 -7.35
CA SER A 185 -14.43 -10.46 -7.63
C SER A 185 -14.76 -11.85 -8.12
N VAL A 186 -14.12 -12.27 -9.22
CA VAL A 186 -14.23 -13.64 -9.76
C VAL A 186 -13.02 -14.52 -9.41
N HIS A 187 -12.03 -13.99 -8.67
CA HIS A 187 -10.84 -14.72 -8.19
C HIS A 187 -10.13 -15.47 -9.32
N TRP A 188 -9.81 -14.73 -10.37
CA TRP A 188 -9.30 -15.25 -11.62
C TRP A 188 -7.90 -14.72 -11.89
N GLU A 189 -6.95 -15.62 -12.18
CA GLU A 189 -5.60 -15.22 -12.62
C GLU A 189 -5.64 -14.86 -14.11
N PRO A 190 -5.06 -13.71 -14.53
CA PRO A 190 -5.17 -13.23 -15.92
C PRO A 190 -4.61 -14.17 -16.99
N ASP A 191 -3.76 -15.12 -16.61
CA ASP A 191 -3.10 -16.09 -17.50
C ASP A 191 -3.85 -17.43 -17.59
N GLN A 192 -4.92 -17.63 -16.83
CA GLN A 192 -5.76 -18.83 -16.86
C GLN A 192 -6.98 -18.59 -17.76
N VAL A 193 -7.42 -19.58 -18.54
CA VAL A 193 -8.73 -19.52 -19.20
C VAL A 193 -9.78 -19.93 -18.17
N PRO A 194 -10.88 -19.17 -17.96
CA PRO A 194 -11.95 -19.59 -17.05
C PRO A 194 -12.53 -20.94 -17.46
N GLY A 195 -12.83 -21.80 -16.48
CA GLY A 195 -13.59 -23.02 -16.71
C GLY A 195 -15.09 -22.74 -16.86
N ASP A 196 -15.87 -23.69 -17.36
CA ASP A 196 -17.31 -23.53 -17.63
C ASP A 196 -18.17 -23.16 -16.39
N GLU A 197 -17.66 -23.37 -15.17
CA GLU A 197 -18.33 -23.04 -13.91
C GLU A 197 -18.01 -21.62 -13.37
N GLN A 198 -17.10 -20.89 -14.01
CA GLN A 198 -16.60 -19.55 -13.61
C GLN A 198 -17.10 -18.45 -14.53
#